data_AF-A0A0Z8FCD1-F1
#
_entry.id   AF-A0A0Z8FCD1-F1
#
_cell.length_a   1.000
_cell.length_b   1.000
_cell.length_c   1.000
_cell.angle_alpha   90.00
_cell.angle_beta   90.00
_cell.angle_gamma   90.00
#
_symmetry.space_group_name_H-M   'P 1'
#
loop_
_entity.id
_entity.type
_entity.pdbx_description
1 polymer ?
#
loop_
_entity_poly.entity_id
_entity_poly.type
_entity_poly.pdbx_seq_one_letter_code
_entity_poly.pdbx_strand_id
1 'polypeptide(L)'
;MSQDRKRIPKFPARTSAFPQELYFMMVRTILASIDESNEGEGINFYNSSLFYIPVIAINLWEYLLNSAFQNDFVRSVTIFGEAQEALDKWDIKTKTLVYPKLLLGEGILSKDESLWQDFQLVLKIRNEIIHYKNSFYEGPAKEVAELRRRQLTVRKQGFFIMDWPMEIATTEFARLCVNTVVKLWERLHKLTEDSPFDTFYKPDVELILTEEWVKNEMRKKASL
;
A
#
# COMPACT_ATOMS: atom_id res chain seq x y z
N MET A 1 -19.49 -6.64 -30.07
CA MET A 1 -18.43 -5.61 -30.02
C MET A 1 -17.89 -5.58 -28.60
N SER A 2 -16.61 -5.92 -28.45
CA SER A 2 -15.94 -6.17 -27.17
C SER A 2 -15.63 -4.88 -26.43
N GLN A 3 -16.04 -4.78 -25.17
CA GLN A 3 -15.51 -3.77 -24.26
C GLN A 3 -14.95 -4.46 -23.02
N ASP A 4 -13.69 -4.14 -22.77
CA ASP A 4 -12.80 -4.58 -21.71
C ASP A 4 -13.50 -5.11 -20.46
N ARG A 5 -13.39 -6.44 -20.26
CA ARG A 5 -13.26 -6.99 -18.91
C ARG A 5 -12.01 -6.33 -18.31
N LYS A 6 -12.19 -5.19 -17.63
CA LYS A 6 -11.13 -4.43 -16.96
C LYS A 6 -10.27 -5.43 -16.20
N ARG A 7 -9.06 -5.68 -16.72
CA ARG A 7 -8.15 -6.68 -16.18
C ARG A 7 -7.91 -6.35 -14.72
N ILE A 8 -8.42 -7.18 -13.81
CA ILE A 8 -7.94 -7.20 -12.44
C ILE A 8 -6.45 -7.48 -12.56
N PRO A 9 -5.57 -6.63 -11.99
CA PRO A 9 -4.14 -6.87 -12.02
C PRO A 9 -3.86 -8.28 -11.50
N LYS A 10 -2.85 -8.97 -12.02
CA LYS A 10 -2.50 -10.29 -11.49
C LYS A 10 -1.46 -10.09 -10.39
N PHE A 11 -1.76 -10.54 -9.17
CA PHE A 11 -0.74 -10.65 -8.15
C PHE A 11 0.21 -11.81 -8.54
N PRO A 12 1.53 -11.62 -8.46
CA PRO A 12 2.46 -12.63 -8.92
C PRO A 12 2.40 -13.89 -8.06
N ALA A 13 2.48 -15.05 -8.71
CA ALA A 13 2.21 -16.35 -8.13
C ALA A 13 3.27 -16.86 -7.11
N ARG A 14 4.41 -16.16 -6.96
CA ARG A 14 5.58 -16.62 -6.20
C ARG A 14 5.67 -16.13 -4.75
N THR A 15 4.66 -15.44 -4.23
CA THR A 15 4.64 -14.94 -2.85
C THR A 15 4.16 -16.02 -1.86
N SER A 16 4.44 -15.85 -0.56
CA SER A 16 3.89 -16.71 0.50
C SER A 16 2.35 -16.72 0.49
N ALA A 17 1.74 -17.72 1.16
CA ALA A 17 0.28 -17.90 1.17
C ALA A 17 -0.48 -16.70 1.75
N PHE A 18 0.06 -16.06 2.79
CA PHE A 18 -0.62 -14.96 3.50
C PHE A 18 -0.82 -13.67 2.67
N PRO A 19 0.18 -13.14 1.93
CA PRO A 19 -0.02 -12.07 0.95
C PRO A 19 -1.07 -12.40 -0.11
N GLN A 20 -1.06 -13.63 -0.59
CA GLN A 20 -2.01 -14.09 -1.61
C GLN A 20 -3.41 -14.10 -1.02
N GLU A 21 -3.60 -14.57 0.20
CA GLU A 21 -4.88 -14.55 0.90
C GLU A 21 -5.41 -13.12 1.08
N LEU A 22 -4.60 -12.18 1.58
CA LEU A 22 -5.01 -10.78 1.73
C LEU A 22 -5.35 -10.14 0.38
N TYR A 23 -4.56 -10.41 -0.65
CA TYR A 23 -4.83 -9.96 -2.02
C TYR A 23 -6.15 -10.52 -2.55
N PHE A 24 -6.32 -11.84 -2.48
CA PHE A 24 -7.53 -12.51 -2.94
C PHE A 24 -8.75 -12.11 -2.14
N MET A 25 -8.61 -11.84 -0.84
CA MET A 25 -9.68 -11.28 -0.02
C MET A 25 -10.13 -9.93 -0.59
N MET A 26 -9.22 -8.98 -0.82
CA MET A 26 -9.59 -7.68 -1.43
C MET A 26 -10.27 -7.86 -2.79
N VAL A 27 -9.73 -8.71 -3.67
CA VAL A 27 -10.30 -8.95 -4.99
C VAL A 27 -11.68 -9.59 -4.90
N ARG A 28 -11.86 -10.59 -4.03
CA ARG A 28 -13.15 -11.26 -3.81
C ARG A 28 -14.19 -10.29 -3.25
N THR A 29 -13.82 -9.43 -2.30
CA THR A 29 -14.73 -8.41 -1.74
C THR A 29 -15.18 -7.44 -2.83
N ILE A 30 -14.27 -6.97 -3.69
CA ILE A 30 -14.61 -6.09 -4.81
C ILE A 30 -15.53 -6.80 -5.81
N LEU A 31 -15.22 -8.05 -6.18
CA LEU A 31 -16.04 -8.84 -7.11
C LEU A 31 -17.43 -9.12 -6.56
N ALA A 32 -17.54 -9.53 -5.29
CA ALA A 32 -18.83 -9.76 -4.64
C ALA A 32 -19.66 -8.48 -4.59
N SER A 33 -19.03 -7.34 -4.31
CA SER A 33 -19.71 -6.03 -4.36
C SER A 33 -20.26 -5.72 -5.75
N ILE A 34 -19.52 -6.06 -6.82
CA ILE A 34 -19.96 -5.86 -8.22
C ILE A 34 -21.14 -6.78 -8.55
N ASP A 35 -21.08 -8.04 -8.13
CA ASP A 35 -22.14 -9.00 -8.38
C ASP A 35 -23.46 -8.62 -7.68
N GLU A 36 -23.37 -8.10 -6.45
CA GLU A 36 -24.50 -7.55 -5.68
C GLU A 36 -25.12 -6.29 -6.33
N SER A 37 -24.32 -5.53 -7.10
CA SER A 37 -24.73 -4.25 -7.71
C SER A 37 -25.27 -4.38 -9.15
N ASN A 38 -25.40 -5.60 -9.69
CA ASN A 38 -25.92 -5.85 -11.05
C ASN A 38 -27.37 -5.33 -11.31
N GLU A 39 -27.99 -4.64 -10.35
CA GLU A 39 -29.25 -3.89 -10.48
C GLU A 39 -29.06 -2.39 -10.86
N GLY A 40 -28.08 -2.05 -11.72
CA GLY A 40 -28.13 -0.81 -12.51
C GLY A 40 -27.44 0.45 -11.97
N GLU A 41 -26.57 0.37 -10.96
CA GLU A 41 -25.99 1.57 -10.30
C GLU A 41 -24.72 2.18 -10.96
N GLY A 42 -24.25 1.66 -12.10
CA GLY A 42 -23.07 2.20 -12.81
C GLY A 42 -21.72 1.73 -12.25
N ILE A 43 -20.60 2.34 -12.69
CA ILE A 43 -19.23 1.82 -12.48
C ILE A 43 -18.69 2.08 -11.05
N ASN A 44 -19.12 3.16 -10.40
CA ASN A 44 -18.67 3.56 -9.07
C ASN A 44 -19.87 3.62 -8.11
N PHE A 45 -20.04 2.58 -7.30
CA PHE A 45 -21.16 2.44 -6.38
C PHE A 45 -20.67 2.15 -4.96
N TYR A 46 -21.56 2.33 -4.00
CA TYR A 46 -21.30 2.10 -2.57
C TYR A 46 -21.50 0.62 -2.23
N ASN A 47 -20.58 0.06 -1.45
CA ASN A 47 -20.81 -1.19 -0.74
C ASN A 47 -20.08 -1.16 0.60
N SER A 48 -20.81 -1.42 1.69
CA SER A 48 -20.29 -1.32 3.06
C SER A 48 -19.08 -2.22 3.32
N SER A 49 -18.99 -3.37 2.64
CA SER A 49 -17.85 -4.29 2.75
C SER A 49 -16.52 -3.68 2.28
N LEU A 50 -16.58 -2.62 1.48
CA LEU A 50 -15.39 -1.96 0.91
C LEU A 50 -14.71 -0.98 1.87
N PHE A 51 -15.35 -0.63 2.99
CA PHE A 51 -14.84 0.35 3.95
C PHE A 51 -13.44 0.01 4.48
N TYR A 52 -13.15 -1.26 4.73
CA TYR A 52 -11.87 -1.71 5.29
C TYR A 52 -10.78 -2.00 4.25
N ILE A 53 -11.08 -1.89 2.94
CA ILE A 53 -10.10 -2.11 1.88
C ILE A 53 -8.80 -1.29 2.03
N PRO A 54 -8.81 0.03 2.34
CA PRO A 54 -7.56 0.77 2.58
C PRO A 54 -6.71 0.19 3.71
N VAL A 55 -7.34 -0.35 4.77
CA VAL A 55 -6.62 -1.00 5.88
C VAL A 55 -5.95 -2.28 5.40
N ILE A 56 -6.71 -3.13 4.71
CA ILE A 56 -6.20 -4.39 4.16
C ILE A 56 -5.05 -4.13 3.17
N ALA A 57 -5.21 -3.13 2.29
CA ALA A 57 -4.21 -2.78 1.30
C ALA A 57 -2.87 -2.35 1.92
N ILE A 58 -2.90 -1.45 2.91
CA ILE A 58 -1.66 -1.01 3.56
C ILE A 58 -1.03 -2.14 4.38
N ASN A 59 -1.84 -2.99 5.05
CA ASN A 59 -1.31 -4.13 5.79
C ASN A 59 -0.66 -5.16 4.85
N LEU A 60 -1.24 -5.41 3.67
CA LEU A 60 -0.63 -6.24 2.64
C LEU A 60 0.72 -5.65 2.20
N TRP A 61 0.77 -4.35 1.92
CA TRP A 61 2.02 -3.69 1.53
C TRP A 61 3.09 -3.77 2.63
N GLU A 62 2.72 -3.51 3.88
CA GLU A 62 3.62 -3.63 5.02
C GLU A 62 4.17 -5.04 5.18
N TYR A 63 3.31 -6.05 5.05
CA TYR A 63 3.75 -7.44 5.07
C TYR A 63 4.74 -7.73 3.94
N LEU A 64 4.46 -7.27 2.71
CA LEU A 64 5.33 -7.51 1.55
C LEU A 64 6.71 -6.86 1.73
N LEU A 65 6.75 -5.62 2.24
CA LEU A 65 8.01 -4.94 2.57
C LEU A 65 8.80 -5.68 3.64
N ASN A 66 8.14 -6.05 4.75
CA ASN A 66 8.82 -6.76 5.83
C ASN A 66 9.30 -8.14 5.37
N SER A 67 8.54 -8.84 4.53
CA SER A 67 8.96 -10.13 3.97
C SER A 67 10.16 -10.00 3.05
N ALA A 68 10.21 -8.94 2.24
CA ALA A 68 11.33 -8.70 1.33
C ALA A 68 12.62 -8.34 2.09
N PHE A 69 12.51 -7.57 3.17
CA PHE A 69 13.66 -6.89 3.77
C PHE A 69 13.97 -7.26 5.23
N GLN A 70 13.11 -8.01 5.90
CA GLN A 70 13.33 -8.51 7.26
C GLN A 70 13.34 -10.04 7.34
N ASN A 71 13.62 -10.73 6.24
CA ASN A 71 13.83 -12.17 6.29
C ASN A 71 15.15 -12.51 7.01
N ASP A 72 15.25 -13.74 7.54
CA ASP A 72 16.39 -14.17 8.35
C ASP A 72 17.74 -14.06 7.62
N PHE A 73 17.73 -14.19 6.29
CA PHE A 73 18.91 -13.99 5.48
C PHE A 73 19.36 -12.53 5.53
N VAL A 74 18.50 -11.58 5.17
CA VAL A 74 18.82 -10.14 5.22
C VAL A 74 19.22 -9.72 6.62
N ARG A 75 18.56 -10.25 7.66
CA ARG A 75 18.92 -9.97 9.06
C ARG A 75 20.30 -10.52 9.45
N SER A 76 20.68 -11.70 8.95
CA SER A 76 21.97 -12.31 9.29
C SER A 76 23.15 -11.74 8.52
N VAL A 77 22.92 -11.17 7.34
CA VAL A 77 23.98 -10.65 6.46
C VAL A 77 24.06 -9.12 6.39
N THR A 78 23.15 -8.41 7.04
CA THR A 78 23.14 -6.94 7.07
C THR A 78 22.94 -6.41 8.48
N ILE A 79 23.24 -5.12 8.69
CA ILE A 79 23.01 -4.43 9.96
C ILE A 79 21.54 -4.39 10.39
N PHE A 80 20.61 -4.82 9.54
CA PHE A 80 19.20 -4.87 9.89
C PHE A 80 18.93 -5.85 11.04
N GLY A 81 19.76 -6.89 11.22
CA GLY A 81 19.68 -7.77 12.39
C GLY A 81 19.95 -7.03 13.70
N GLU A 82 20.99 -6.20 13.76
CA GLU A 82 21.35 -5.41 14.94
C GLU A 82 20.39 -4.23 15.15
N ALA A 83 19.86 -3.66 14.07
CA ALA A 83 18.95 -2.52 14.09
C ALA A 83 17.46 -2.91 14.13
N GLN A 84 17.13 -4.20 14.30
CA GLN A 84 15.77 -4.73 14.13
C GLN A 84 14.73 -3.96 14.97
N GLU A 85 15.01 -3.70 16.25
CA GLU A 85 14.09 -2.93 17.12
C GLU A 85 13.84 -1.50 16.63
N ALA A 86 14.84 -0.87 16.02
CA ALA A 86 14.70 0.47 15.46
C ALA A 86 13.92 0.45 14.14
N LEU A 87 14.18 -0.56 13.29
CA LEU A 87 13.50 -0.76 12.02
C LEU A 87 12.03 -1.12 12.20
N ASP A 88 11.67 -1.84 13.28
CA ASP A 88 10.28 -2.20 13.59
C ASP A 88 9.46 -1.00 14.06
N LYS A 89 10.10 0.00 14.68
CA LYS A 89 9.47 1.26 15.11
C LYS A 89 9.20 2.22 13.96
N TRP A 90 9.77 1.98 12.77
CA TRP A 90 9.52 2.86 11.63
C TRP A 90 8.10 2.73 11.13
N ASP A 91 7.49 3.89 10.84
CA ASP A 91 6.21 3.89 10.15
C ASP A 91 6.34 3.32 8.74
N ILE A 92 5.23 2.84 8.19
CA ILE A 92 5.18 2.23 6.87
C ILE A 92 5.65 3.18 5.76
N LYS A 93 5.45 4.51 5.92
CA LYS A 93 5.91 5.52 4.97
C LYS A 93 7.44 5.54 4.90
N THR A 94 8.08 5.45 6.04
CA THR A 94 9.53 5.39 6.21
C THR A 94 10.05 4.07 5.65
N LYS A 95 9.48 2.93 6.04
CA LYS A 95 9.86 1.61 5.50
C LYS A 95 9.81 1.58 3.96
N THR A 96 8.73 2.09 3.37
CA THR A 96 8.51 2.16 1.92
C THR A 96 9.61 2.92 1.18
N LEU A 97 10.07 4.05 1.73
CA LEU A 97 11.09 4.89 1.08
C LEU A 97 12.52 4.53 1.45
N VAL A 98 12.72 3.89 2.60
CA VAL A 98 14.04 3.66 3.17
C VAL A 98 14.52 2.26 2.86
N TYR A 99 13.72 1.20 3.07
CA TYR A 99 14.19 -0.18 2.92
C TYR A 99 14.82 -0.46 1.55
N PRO A 100 14.18 -0.12 0.41
CA PRO A 100 14.77 -0.37 -0.89
C PRO A 100 16.07 0.41 -1.08
N LYS A 101 16.10 1.68 -0.67
CA LYS A 101 17.30 2.53 -0.80
C LYS A 101 18.47 2.02 0.05
N LEU A 102 18.19 1.51 1.26
CA LEU A 102 19.26 1.00 2.13
C LEU A 102 19.84 -0.31 1.62
N LEU A 103 18.99 -1.25 1.19
CA LEU A 103 19.43 -2.60 0.85
C LEU A 103 19.81 -2.76 -0.62
N LEU A 104 19.17 -2.03 -1.52
CA LEU A 104 19.33 -2.17 -2.97
C LEU A 104 19.99 -0.94 -3.61
N GLY A 105 20.33 0.09 -2.82
CA GLY A 105 20.92 1.35 -3.31
C GLY A 105 19.95 2.25 -4.08
N GLU A 106 18.77 1.75 -4.43
CA GLU A 106 17.77 2.44 -5.25
C GLU A 106 16.41 2.54 -4.55
N GLY A 107 15.70 3.64 -4.77
CA GLY A 107 14.34 3.82 -4.26
C GLY A 107 13.31 3.26 -5.24
N ILE A 108 12.24 2.65 -4.73
CA ILE A 108 11.07 2.25 -5.55
C ILE A 108 10.14 3.43 -5.89
N LEU A 109 10.30 4.57 -5.19
CA LEU A 109 9.42 5.72 -5.32
C LEU A 109 10.17 7.06 -5.29
N SER A 110 9.67 8.02 -6.06
CA SER A 110 10.00 9.45 -5.96
C SER A 110 8.86 10.21 -5.30
N LYS A 111 9.17 11.25 -4.50
CA LYS A 111 8.16 12.02 -3.74
C LYS A 111 7.15 12.75 -4.64
N ASP A 112 7.52 13.06 -5.88
CA ASP A 112 6.68 13.88 -6.77
C ASP A 112 5.79 13.05 -7.70
N GLU A 113 5.89 11.72 -7.65
CA GLU A 113 5.16 10.87 -8.58
C GLU A 113 3.74 10.53 -8.09
N SER A 114 2.86 10.22 -9.05
CA SER A 114 1.45 9.89 -8.78
C SER A 114 1.29 8.67 -7.88
N LEU A 115 2.13 7.64 -8.02
CA LEU A 115 2.06 6.44 -7.18
C LEU A 115 2.36 6.74 -5.71
N TRP A 116 3.29 7.66 -5.43
CA TRP A 116 3.56 8.11 -4.06
C TRP A 116 2.38 8.89 -3.49
N GLN A 117 1.77 9.76 -4.28
CA GLN A 117 0.58 10.51 -3.87
C GLN A 117 -0.61 9.57 -3.59
N ASP A 118 -0.81 8.56 -4.43
CA ASP A 118 -1.82 7.51 -4.24
C ASP A 118 -1.58 6.74 -2.95
N PHE A 119 -0.33 6.30 -2.71
CA PHE A 119 0.05 5.63 -1.47
C PHE A 119 -0.18 6.50 -0.23
N GLN A 120 0.22 7.78 -0.26
CA GLN A 120 -0.01 8.71 0.85
C GLN A 120 -1.51 8.90 1.12
N LEU A 121 -2.34 9.01 0.08
CA LEU A 121 -3.78 9.16 0.22
C LEU A 121 -4.40 7.93 0.90
N VAL A 122 -4.08 6.72 0.42
CA VAL A 122 -4.59 5.46 1.00
C VAL A 122 -4.09 5.29 2.44
N LEU A 123 -2.82 5.59 2.71
CA LEU A 123 -2.23 5.49 4.05
C LEU A 123 -2.92 6.42 5.05
N LYS A 124 -3.17 7.68 4.66
CA LYS A 124 -3.85 8.63 5.55
C LYS A 124 -5.28 8.19 5.85
N ILE A 125 -6.04 7.77 4.83
CA ILE A 125 -7.38 7.21 5.05
C ILE A 125 -7.33 5.99 5.97
N ARG A 126 -6.37 5.07 5.78
CA ARG A 126 -6.15 3.93 6.70
C ARG A 126 -5.88 4.40 8.13
N ASN A 127 -5.04 5.41 8.32
CA ASN A 127 -4.69 5.91 9.65
C ASN A 127 -5.91 6.52 10.34
N GLU A 128 -6.77 7.22 9.61
CA GLU A 128 -8.03 7.76 10.12
C GLU A 128 -8.97 6.63 10.53
N ILE A 129 -9.07 5.55 9.74
CA ILE A 129 -9.85 4.35 10.09
C ILE A 129 -9.32 3.65 11.36
N ILE A 130 -8.00 3.63 11.60
CA ILE A 130 -7.42 2.93 12.75
C ILE A 130 -7.38 3.80 14.01
N HIS A 131 -7.03 5.07 13.88
CA HIS A 131 -6.78 5.98 15.00
C HIS A 131 -8.00 6.83 15.37
N TYR A 132 -9.20 6.44 14.90
CA TYR A 132 -10.49 7.05 15.21
C TYR A 132 -10.58 7.54 16.67
N LYS A 133 -10.22 8.80 16.89
CA LYS A 133 -10.30 9.44 18.22
C LYS A 133 -11.50 10.38 18.34
N ASN A 134 -12.01 10.93 17.24
CA ASN A 134 -13.06 11.97 17.28
C ASN A 134 -14.10 11.83 16.15
N SER A 135 -15.12 10.97 16.38
CA SER A 135 -16.40 10.89 15.64
C SER A 135 -16.39 10.49 14.15
N PHE A 136 -17.41 9.71 13.76
CA PHE A 136 -17.73 9.41 12.35
C PHE A 136 -18.18 10.64 11.54
N TYR A 137 -18.34 11.80 12.18
CA TYR A 137 -18.89 13.02 11.59
C TYR A 137 -17.81 14.06 11.23
N GLU A 138 -16.64 14.04 11.87
CA GLU A 138 -15.52 14.98 11.66
C GLU A 138 -14.34 14.38 10.87
N GLY A 139 -14.62 13.39 10.02
CA GLY A 139 -13.59 12.60 9.33
C GLY A 139 -12.60 13.38 8.46
N PRO A 140 -11.70 12.68 7.75
CA PRO A 140 -10.57 13.30 7.06
C PRO A 140 -11.02 14.15 5.86
N ALA A 141 -11.41 15.39 6.16
CA ALA A 141 -12.08 16.26 5.23
C ALA A 141 -11.21 16.56 4.01
N LYS A 142 -9.88 16.63 4.20
CA LYS A 142 -8.91 16.89 3.13
C LYS A 142 -8.77 15.68 2.20
N GLU A 143 -8.55 14.50 2.75
CA GLU A 143 -8.35 13.27 2.00
C GLU A 143 -9.64 12.85 1.28
N VAL A 144 -10.79 13.00 1.93
CA VAL A 144 -12.10 12.71 1.30
C VAL A 144 -12.40 13.76 0.21
N ALA A 145 -12.08 15.03 0.42
CA ALA A 145 -12.20 16.04 -0.64
C ALA A 145 -11.31 15.72 -1.84
N GLU A 146 -10.12 15.18 -1.61
CA GLU A 146 -9.24 14.71 -2.69
C GLU A 146 -9.87 13.53 -3.46
N LEU A 147 -10.46 12.56 -2.76
CA LEU A 147 -11.18 11.45 -3.39
C LEU A 147 -12.38 11.94 -4.21
N ARG A 148 -13.14 12.93 -3.72
CA ARG A 148 -14.24 13.56 -4.46
C ARG A 148 -13.75 14.23 -5.74
N ARG A 149 -12.65 15.01 -5.65
CA ARG A 149 -12.02 15.68 -6.80
C ARG A 149 -11.60 14.67 -7.86
N ARG A 150 -11.12 13.51 -7.44
CA ARG A 150 -10.71 12.40 -8.31
C ARG A 150 -11.87 11.50 -8.77
N GLN A 151 -13.11 11.82 -8.39
CA GLN A 151 -14.32 11.03 -8.69
C GLN A 151 -14.25 9.58 -8.19
N LEU A 152 -13.57 9.36 -7.05
CA LEU A 152 -13.42 8.05 -6.43
C LEU A 152 -14.47 7.78 -5.34
N THR A 153 -15.24 8.79 -4.94
CA THR A 153 -16.36 8.65 -4.00
C THR A 153 -17.68 8.46 -4.75
N VAL A 154 -18.71 7.95 -4.07
CA VAL A 154 -20.07 7.98 -4.62
C VAL A 154 -20.49 9.43 -4.80
N ARG A 155 -21.10 9.75 -5.95
CA ARG A 155 -21.65 11.10 -6.17
C ARG A 155 -22.81 11.30 -5.21
N LYS A 156 -22.80 12.41 -4.46
CA LYS A 156 -23.97 12.86 -3.71
C LYS A 156 -25.15 13.01 -4.68
N GLN A 157 -26.06 12.05 -4.69
CA GLN A 157 -27.42 12.32 -5.15
C GLN A 157 -28.07 13.23 -4.09
N GLY A 158 -28.84 14.21 -4.53
CA GLY A 158 -29.24 15.36 -3.71
C GLY A 158 -29.85 15.04 -2.33
N PHE A 159 -29.83 16.07 -1.47
CA PHE A 159 -30.40 16.16 -0.11
C PHE A 159 -29.74 15.36 1.03
N PHE A 160 -28.92 14.34 0.78
CA PHE A 160 -28.23 13.61 1.86
C PHE A 160 -26.77 14.04 2.04
N ILE A 161 -26.42 14.44 3.27
CA ILE A 161 -25.02 14.50 3.71
C ILE A 161 -24.60 13.06 3.96
N MET A 162 -23.87 12.45 3.02
CA MET A 162 -23.21 11.17 3.29
C MET A 162 -22.04 11.41 4.25
N ASP A 163 -21.98 10.59 5.30
CA ASP A 163 -20.81 10.54 6.16
C ASP A 163 -19.62 9.98 5.36
N TRP A 164 -18.43 10.45 5.68
CA TRP A 164 -17.22 10.06 4.96
C TRP A 164 -16.95 8.54 4.87
N PRO A 165 -17.35 7.67 5.83
CA PRO A 165 -17.17 6.22 5.69
C PRO A 165 -17.93 5.68 4.49
N MET A 166 -19.13 6.19 4.23
CA MET A 166 -19.94 5.82 3.07
C MET A 166 -19.32 6.35 1.78
N GLU A 167 -18.77 7.57 1.83
CA GLU A 167 -18.13 8.17 0.66
C GLU A 167 -16.89 7.42 0.17
N ILE A 168 -16.17 6.75 1.08
CA ILE A 168 -14.96 5.98 0.73
C ILE A 168 -15.25 4.49 0.46
N ALA A 169 -16.37 3.96 0.93
CA ALA A 169 -16.73 2.54 0.76
C ALA A 169 -17.24 2.27 -0.67
N THR A 170 -16.38 2.48 -1.66
CA THR A 170 -16.72 2.47 -3.08
C THR A 170 -15.81 1.57 -3.89
N THR A 171 -16.31 1.06 -5.02
CA THR A 171 -15.54 0.20 -5.90
C THR A 171 -14.34 0.91 -6.53
N GLU A 172 -14.44 2.19 -6.85
CA GLU A 172 -13.34 2.94 -7.44
C GLU A 172 -12.23 3.26 -6.43
N PHE A 173 -12.58 3.58 -5.18
CA PHE A 173 -11.58 3.74 -4.13
C PHE A 173 -10.93 2.41 -3.75
N ALA A 174 -11.70 1.32 -3.66
CA ALA A 174 -11.17 -0.01 -3.44
C ALA A 174 -10.21 -0.44 -4.57
N ARG A 175 -10.57 -0.14 -5.83
CA ARG A 175 -9.71 -0.36 -7.00
C ARG A 175 -8.43 0.47 -6.93
N LEU A 176 -8.48 1.73 -6.49
CA LEU A 176 -7.29 2.54 -6.26
C LEU A 176 -6.36 1.85 -5.23
N CYS A 177 -6.90 1.42 -4.09
CA CYS A 177 -6.13 0.77 -3.04
C CYS A 177 -5.37 -0.46 -3.56
N VAL A 178 -6.06 -1.36 -4.26
CA VAL A 178 -5.45 -2.57 -4.84
C VAL A 178 -4.38 -2.21 -5.87
N ASN A 179 -4.68 -1.28 -6.79
CA ASN A 179 -3.73 -0.87 -7.83
C ASN A 179 -2.46 -0.24 -7.25
N THR A 180 -2.58 0.55 -6.18
CA THR A 180 -1.45 1.14 -5.49
C THR A 180 -0.52 0.06 -4.94
N VAL A 181 -1.06 -0.94 -4.23
CA VAL A 181 -0.26 -2.04 -3.67
C VAL A 181 0.40 -2.88 -4.76
N VAL A 182 -0.34 -3.22 -5.82
CA VAL A 182 0.21 -4.01 -6.94
C VAL A 182 1.36 -3.26 -7.61
N LYS A 183 1.21 -1.97 -7.91
CA LYS A 183 2.28 -1.16 -8.53
C LYS A 183 3.49 -1.00 -7.62
N LEU A 184 3.29 -0.83 -6.31
CA LEU A 184 4.38 -0.79 -5.32
C LEU A 184 5.14 -2.10 -5.33
N TRP A 185 4.41 -3.22 -5.30
CA TRP A 185 5.00 -4.55 -5.37
C TRP A 185 5.74 -4.79 -6.69
N GLU A 186 5.17 -4.44 -7.84
CA GLU A 186 5.84 -4.59 -9.14
C GLU A 186 7.17 -3.84 -9.19
N ARG A 187 7.25 -2.65 -8.61
CA ARG A 187 8.51 -1.89 -8.55
C ARG A 187 9.51 -2.50 -7.58
N LEU A 188 9.05 -2.91 -6.41
CA LEU A 188 9.88 -3.63 -5.45
C LEU A 188 10.42 -4.92 -6.06
N HIS A 189 9.56 -5.69 -6.73
CA HIS A 189 9.90 -6.94 -7.39
C HIS A 189 10.98 -6.75 -8.45
N LYS A 190 10.86 -5.71 -9.30
CA LYS A 190 11.89 -5.39 -10.31
C LYS A 190 13.24 -5.11 -9.65
N LEU A 191 13.27 -4.31 -8.59
CA LEU A 191 14.52 -4.04 -7.88
C LEU A 191 15.09 -5.30 -7.22
N THR A 192 14.24 -6.24 -6.79
CA THR A 192 14.70 -7.52 -6.23
C THR A 192 15.12 -8.55 -7.28
N GLU A 193 14.56 -8.51 -8.50
CA GLU A 193 14.96 -9.38 -9.62
C GLU A 193 16.36 -9.03 -10.14
N ASP A 194 16.70 -7.75 -10.17
CA ASP A 194 18.02 -7.26 -10.59
C ASP A 194 19.05 -7.21 -9.44
N SER A 195 18.66 -7.64 -8.25
CA SER A 195 19.44 -7.52 -7.02
C SER A 195 20.24 -8.79 -6.71
N PRO A 196 21.47 -8.66 -6.17
CA PRO A 196 22.28 -9.81 -5.72
C PRO A 196 21.63 -10.55 -4.52
N PHE A 197 20.67 -9.91 -3.86
CA PHE A 197 19.74 -10.54 -2.95
C PHE A 197 18.65 -11.22 -3.77
N ASP A 198 19.04 -12.24 -4.54
CA ASP A 198 18.08 -13.20 -5.04
C ASP A 198 17.36 -13.70 -3.78
N THR A 199 16.04 -13.62 -3.75
CA THR A 199 15.28 -14.22 -2.63
C THR A 199 15.47 -15.76 -2.60
N PHE A 200 16.32 -16.28 -3.51
CA PHE A 200 17.06 -17.53 -3.47
C PHE A 200 18.60 -17.34 -3.56
N TYR A 201 19.28 -16.76 -2.54
CA TYR A 201 20.73 -16.93 -2.21
C TYR A 201 21.77 -16.77 -3.36
N LYS A 202 22.69 -15.79 -3.39
CA LYS A 202 23.95 -15.69 -2.60
C LYS A 202 24.73 -14.46 -3.14
N PRO A 203 25.31 -13.57 -2.31
CA PRO A 203 26.00 -12.39 -2.82
C PRO A 203 27.51 -12.64 -2.96
N ASP A 204 28.06 -12.36 -4.15
CA ASP A 204 29.51 -12.23 -4.40
C ASP A 204 30.04 -10.80 -4.10
N VAL A 205 29.26 -9.98 -3.41
CA VAL A 205 29.70 -8.65 -2.95
C VAL A 205 29.20 -8.41 -1.52
N GLU A 206 30.13 -8.32 -0.57
CA GLU A 206 29.85 -7.87 0.79
C GLU A 206 29.51 -6.37 0.79
N LEU A 207 28.22 -6.06 0.74
CA LEU A 207 27.72 -4.72 1.01
C LEU A 207 27.66 -4.52 2.54
N ILE A 208 28.76 -4.05 3.12
CA ILE A 208 28.81 -3.74 4.56
C ILE A 208 28.11 -2.40 4.80
N LEU A 209 26.83 -2.45 5.18
CA LEU A 209 26.08 -1.30 5.69
C LEU A 209 26.46 -1.07 7.16
N THR A 210 27.04 0.10 7.48
CA THR A 210 27.48 0.43 8.85
C THR A 210 26.45 1.24 9.64
N GLU A 211 26.51 1.17 10.98
CA GLU A 211 25.57 1.86 11.88
C GLU A 211 25.60 3.38 11.67
N GLU A 212 26.78 3.92 11.41
CA GLU A 212 27.01 5.34 11.18
C GLU A 212 26.35 5.82 9.88
N TRP A 213 26.37 4.98 8.84
CA TRP A 213 25.68 5.28 7.58
C TRP A 213 24.16 5.31 7.75
N VAL A 214 23.60 4.32 8.46
CA VAL A 214 22.16 4.26 8.78
C VAL A 214 21.75 5.48 9.61
N LYS A 215 22.50 5.83 10.66
CA LYS A 215 22.27 7.03 11.49
C LYS A 215 22.29 8.31 10.65
N ASN A 216 23.19 8.42 9.68
CA ASN A 216 23.29 9.57 8.80
C ASN A 216 22.11 9.69 7.83
N GLU A 217 21.62 8.59 7.25
CA GLU A 217 20.41 8.61 6.43
C GLU A 217 19.14 8.90 7.27
N MET A 218 19.06 8.41 8.52
CA MET A 218 17.96 8.76 9.43
C MET A 218 17.93 10.27 9.72
N ARG A 219 19.08 10.88 10.00
CA ARG A 219 19.18 12.33 10.28
C ARG A 219 18.77 13.21 9.11
N LYS A 220 19.12 12.82 7.87
CA LYS A 220 18.71 13.54 6.65
C LYS A 220 17.21 13.52 6.40
N LYS A 221 16.49 12.51 6.90
CA LYS A 221 15.03 12.41 6.74
C LYS A 221 14.24 13.12 7.84
N ALA A 222 14.82 13.31 9.02
CA ALA A 222 14.19 14.07 10.12
C ALA A 222 14.26 15.60 9.94
N SER A 223 14.98 16.08 8.94
CA SER A 223 15.23 17.50 8.63
C SER A 223 14.45 18.01 7.41
N LEU A 224 13.47 17.24 6.92
CA LEU A 224 12.48 17.58 5.88
C LEU A 224 11.06 17.46 6.44
#